data_AF-A0A7S3VC21-F1
#
_entry.id   AF-A0A7S3VC21-F1
#
_cell.length_a   1.000
_cell.length_b   1.000
_cell.length_c   1.000
_cell.angle_alpha   90.00
_cell.angle_beta   90.00
_cell.angle_gamma   90.00
#
_symmetry.space_group_name_H-M   'P 1'
#
loop_
_entity.id
_entity.type
_entity.pdbx_description
1 polymer ?
#
loop_
_entity_poly.entity_id
_entity_poly.type
_entity_poly.pdbx_seq_one_letter_code
_entity_poly.pdbx_strand_id
1 'polypeptide(L)'
;MTLTAHEQDIKTQAQVEAIAQEIKTTQPLTSQLHPIASLPSHLNLPVEADLQSNKNGQNFMDGCRYLATQYTSFRAIRGDGNCYYRAFLYSLCEKLLRRDTSKVKRKVTSKVSSTNTSTNTSTDTSTDISTNSGTTGQEKELKRIQTYVNDSLAEVTKYGYDQFTIEMFHDELVDLMTFVAACSSNQNSSIKVNANEIENAEKLHEKLNEENATSDYCTWFLRVITSAYLKKDAGRFVHFLDDPNYFDVPTFCQREVDPMGKECGMVQVLALAEAFGVRVEIEYLDGNALLNDGKVLMRHTFGADAGVEAKRSNSSEHANDGKDDSNPVNITLLYRPGHYDILY
;
A
#
# COMPACT_ATOMS: atom_id res chain seq x y z
N MET A 1 -6.44 -43.39 -24.22
CA MET A 1 -7.17 -43.45 -22.95
C MET A 1 -7.43 -42.01 -22.51
N THR A 2 -8.69 -41.64 -22.33
CA THR A 2 -9.09 -40.31 -21.84
C THR A 2 -8.88 -40.28 -20.33
N LEU A 3 -8.21 -39.24 -19.83
CA LEU A 3 -7.98 -39.06 -18.39
C LEU A 3 -9.32 -38.89 -17.66
N THR A 4 -9.43 -39.44 -16.46
CA THR A 4 -10.55 -39.20 -15.56
C THR A 4 -10.50 -37.75 -15.03
N ALA A 5 -11.63 -37.21 -14.56
CA ALA A 5 -11.70 -35.85 -14.00
C ALA A 5 -10.69 -35.64 -12.85
N HIS A 6 -10.50 -36.65 -11.99
CA HIS A 6 -9.51 -36.59 -10.91
C HIS A 6 -8.06 -36.53 -11.42
N GLU A 7 -7.73 -37.28 -12.47
CA GLU A 7 -6.40 -37.23 -13.09
C GLU A 7 -6.15 -35.91 -13.83
N GLN A 8 -7.22 -35.28 -14.35
CA GLN A 8 -7.15 -33.94 -14.93
C GLN A 8 -6.89 -32.87 -13.85
N ASP A 9 -7.55 -32.97 -12.70
CA ASP A 9 -7.34 -32.06 -11.56
C ASP A 9 -5.91 -32.16 -11.02
N ILE A 10 -5.39 -33.38 -10.84
CA ILE A 10 -4.00 -33.59 -10.39
C ILE A 10 -3.00 -32.96 -11.36
N LYS A 11 -3.21 -33.13 -12.67
CA LYS A 11 -2.32 -32.52 -13.68
C LYS A 11 -2.41 -30.99 -13.68
N THR A 12 -3.61 -30.46 -13.49
CA THR A 12 -3.83 -29.00 -13.40
C THR A 12 -3.12 -28.45 -12.17
N GLN A 13 -3.26 -29.10 -11.02
CA GLN A 13 -2.57 -28.72 -9.79
C GLN A 13 -1.05 -28.77 -9.94
N ALA A 14 -0.50 -29.83 -10.54
CA ALA A 14 0.94 -29.95 -10.78
C ALA A 14 1.47 -28.87 -11.74
N GLN A 15 0.68 -28.47 -12.75
CA GLN A 15 1.04 -27.37 -13.64
C GLN A 15 1.03 -26.02 -12.90
N VAL A 16 0.01 -25.76 -12.07
CA VAL A 16 -0.08 -24.55 -11.26
C VAL A 16 1.11 -24.45 -10.29
N GLU A 17 1.47 -25.56 -9.63
CA GLU A 17 2.63 -25.61 -8.72
C GLU A 17 3.96 -25.37 -9.45
N ALA A 18 4.13 -25.94 -10.65
CA ALA A 18 5.33 -25.72 -11.46
C ALA A 18 5.49 -24.25 -11.86
N ILE A 19 4.39 -23.60 -12.28
CA ILE A 19 4.37 -22.16 -12.60
C ILE A 19 4.69 -21.34 -11.35
N ALA A 20 4.07 -21.65 -10.20
CA ALA A 20 4.33 -20.95 -8.95
C ALA A 20 5.79 -21.08 -8.52
N GLN A 21 6.40 -22.24 -8.71
CA GLN A 21 7.81 -22.47 -8.39
C GLN A 21 8.76 -21.72 -9.34
N GLU A 22 8.44 -21.64 -10.64
CA GLU A 22 9.19 -20.81 -11.60
C GLU A 22 9.12 -19.32 -11.23
N ILE A 23 7.94 -18.81 -10.90
CA ILE A 23 7.77 -17.42 -10.44
C ILE A 23 8.58 -17.17 -9.16
N LYS A 24 8.50 -18.09 -8.19
CA LYS A 24 9.22 -17.99 -6.92
C LYS A 24 10.74 -17.97 -7.08
N THR A 25 11.27 -18.73 -8.05
CA THR A 25 12.72 -18.80 -8.31
C THR A 25 13.23 -17.62 -9.15
N THR A 26 12.37 -16.97 -9.93
CA THR A 26 12.76 -15.90 -10.85
C THR A 26 12.48 -14.50 -10.33
N GLN A 27 11.52 -14.34 -9.42
CA GLN A 27 11.08 -13.03 -8.93
C GLN A 27 11.12 -12.99 -7.39
N PRO A 28 11.70 -11.97 -6.76
CA PRO A 28 11.56 -11.78 -5.30
C PRO A 28 10.11 -11.46 -4.94
N LEU A 29 9.76 -11.53 -3.64
CA LEU A 29 8.43 -11.14 -3.17
C LEU A 29 8.13 -9.66 -3.44
N THR A 30 9.11 -8.79 -3.24
CA THR A 30 9.07 -7.37 -3.61
C THR A 30 10.44 -6.98 -4.16
N SER A 31 10.47 -6.36 -5.34
CA SER A 31 11.71 -5.98 -6.00
C SER A 31 12.40 -4.79 -5.32
N GLN A 32 13.65 -4.56 -5.72
CA GLN A 32 14.30 -3.26 -5.52
C GLN A 32 13.56 -2.16 -6.29
N LEU A 33 13.84 -0.90 -5.97
CA LEU A 33 13.21 0.24 -6.60
C LEU A 33 13.69 0.37 -8.06
N HIS A 34 12.75 0.43 -9.00
CA HIS A 34 13.03 0.58 -10.43
C HIS A 34 12.63 1.97 -10.91
N PRO A 35 13.41 2.62 -11.80
CA PRO A 35 12.98 3.86 -12.45
C PRO A 35 11.69 3.63 -13.24
N ILE A 36 10.75 4.58 -13.22
CA ILE A 36 9.48 4.45 -13.97
C ILE A 36 9.73 4.25 -15.47
N ALA A 37 10.83 4.80 -15.98
CA ALA A 37 11.24 4.67 -17.38
C ALA A 37 11.54 3.22 -17.80
N SER A 38 11.83 2.31 -16.85
CA SER A 38 12.02 0.88 -17.15
C SER A 38 10.72 0.08 -17.14
N LEU A 39 9.57 0.70 -16.85
CA LEU A 39 8.28 0.01 -16.80
C LEU A 39 7.94 -0.67 -18.14
N PRO A 40 8.04 -0.04 -19.32
CA PRO A 40 7.73 -0.71 -20.59
C PRO A 40 8.54 -2.00 -20.81
N SER A 41 9.84 -1.97 -20.49
CA SER A 41 10.71 -3.14 -20.59
C SER A 41 10.34 -4.21 -19.56
N HIS A 42 9.99 -3.82 -18.33
CA HIS A 42 9.52 -4.75 -17.30
C HIS A 42 8.21 -5.45 -17.71
N LEU A 43 7.34 -4.74 -18.42
CA LEU A 43 6.09 -5.26 -18.98
C LEU A 43 6.29 -6.07 -20.26
N ASN A 44 7.53 -6.24 -20.73
CA ASN A 44 7.86 -6.86 -22.02
C ASN A 44 7.08 -6.23 -23.19
N LEU A 45 6.81 -4.92 -23.15
CA LEU A 45 6.11 -4.26 -24.23
C LEU A 45 6.99 -4.22 -25.50
N PRO A 46 6.39 -4.44 -26.69
CA PRO A 46 7.10 -4.29 -27.95
C PRO A 46 7.67 -2.89 -28.12
N VAL A 47 8.74 -2.78 -28.92
CA VAL A 47 9.28 -1.47 -29.31
C VAL A 47 8.21 -0.71 -30.11
N GLU A 48 8.14 0.61 -29.92
CA GLU A 48 7.10 1.48 -30.51
C GLU A 48 6.91 1.29 -32.03
N ALA A 49 7.98 0.95 -32.76
CA ALA A 49 7.93 0.68 -34.19
C ALA A 49 7.02 -0.51 -34.56
N ASP A 50 6.90 -1.50 -33.67
CA ASP A 50 6.12 -2.73 -33.89
C ASP A 50 4.66 -2.59 -33.45
N LEU A 51 4.30 -1.51 -32.74
CA LEU A 51 2.99 -1.28 -32.15
C LEU A 51 1.96 -0.65 -33.10
N GLN A 52 2.38 -0.19 -34.28
CA GLN A 52 1.52 0.55 -35.23
C GLN A 52 0.26 -0.21 -35.68
N SER A 53 0.26 -1.53 -35.56
CA SER A 53 -0.90 -2.40 -35.86
C SER A 53 -1.60 -2.98 -34.63
N ASN A 54 -1.02 -2.84 -33.43
CA ASN A 54 -1.53 -3.38 -32.18
C ASN A 54 -2.05 -2.25 -31.26
N LYS A 55 -3.33 -1.94 -31.40
CA LYS A 55 -3.99 -0.87 -30.62
C LYS A 55 -3.87 -1.07 -29.10
N ASN A 56 -3.93 -2.31 -28.61
CA ASN A 56 -3.79 -2.58 -27.18
C ASN A 56 -2.36 -2.28 -26.71
N GLY A 57 -1.35 -2.74 -27.46
CA GLY A 57 0.05 -2.42 -27.14
C GLY A 57 0.35 -0.92 -27.18
N GLN A 58 -0.27 -0.19 -28.11
CA GLN A 58 -0.18 1.27 -28.16
C GLN A 58 -0.79 1.91 -26.90
N ASN A 59 -1.98 1.47 -26.46
CA ASN A 59 -2.62 1.96 -25.25
C ASN A 59 -1.76 1.70 -24.00
N PHE A 60 -1.14 0.52 -23.89
CA PHE A 60 -0.20 0.21 -22.81
C PHE A 60 1.02 1.14 -22.82
N MET A 61 1.58 1.44 -24.00
CA MET A 61 2.70 2.35 -24.13
C MET A 61 2.33 3.79 -23.75
N ASP A 62 1.16 4.26 -24.21
CA ASP A 62 0.65 5.59 -23.86
C ASP A 62 0.38 5.70 -22.35
N GLY A 63 -0.15 4.65 -21.72
CA GLY A 63 -0.29 4.56 -20.27
C GLY A 63 1.06 4.62 -19.55
N CYS A 64 2.07 3.90 -20.03
CA CYS A 64 3.44 3.99 -19.48
C CYS A 64 4.01 5.41 -19.59
N ARG A 65 3.80 6.10 -20.72
CA ARG A 65 4.24 7.49 -20.92
C ARG A 65 3.54 8.43 -19.93
N TYR A 66 2.23 8.28 -19.74
CA TYR A 66 1.49 9.03 -18.73
C TYR A 66 2.06 8.78 -17.32
N LEU A 67 2.25 7.52 -16.94
CA LEU A 67 2.81 7.16 -15.63
C LEU A 67 4.20 7.78 -15.42
N ALA A 68 5.05 7.82 -16.45
CA ALA A 68 6.36 8.46 -16.38
C ALA A 68 6.30 9.98 -16.19
N THR A 69 5.16 10.63 -16.43
CA THR A 69 4.94 12.05 -16.08
C THR A 69 4.48 12.27 -14.65
N GLN A 70 3.88 11.25 -14.02
CA GLN A 70 3.26 11.34 -12.69
C GLN A 70 4.13 10.76 -11.58
N TYR A 71 4.90 9.72 -11.91
CA TYR A 71 5.69 8.92 -10.97
C TYR A 71 7.16 8.92 -11.38
N THR A 72 8.02 8.62 -10.41
CA THR A 72 9.47 8.58 -10.62
C THR A 72 10.00 7.15 -10.67
N SER A 73 9.35 6.26 -9.93
CA SER A 73 9.79 4.89 -9.74
C SER A 73 8.63 3.97 -9.40
N PHE A 74 8.89 2.67 -9.47
CA PHE A 74 7.97 1.62 -9.06
C PHE A 74 8.73 0.48 -8.38
N ARG A 75 8.00 -0.35 -7.62
CA ARG A 75 8.48 -1.67 -7.17
C ARG A 75 7.57 -2.73 -7.71
N ALA A 76 8.16 -3.75 -8.33
CA ALA A 76 7.44 -4.93 -8.80
C ALA A 76 7.14 -5.86 -7.62
N ILE A 77 5.95 -6.44 -7.62
CA ILE A 77 5.53 -7.43 -6.62
C ILE A 77 5.43 -8.80 -7.29
N ARG A 78 5.69 -9.88 -6.56
CA ARG A 78 5.53 -11.23 -7.11
C ARG A 78 4.08 -11.50 -7.51
N GLY A 79 3.88 -12.04 -8.71
CA GLY A 79 2.56 -12.47 -9.21
C GLY A 79 2.11 -13.82 -8.65
N ASP A 80 1.91 -13.91 -7.34
CA ASP A 80 1.55 -15.15 -6.62
C ASP A 80 0.10 -15.15 -6.08
N GLY A 81 -0.74 -14.26 -6.60
CA GLY A 81 -2.11 -14.03 -6.12
C GLY A 81 -2.20 -13.26 -4.79
N ASN A 82 -1.07 -12.96 -4.14
CA ASN A 82 -1.02 -12.15 -2.91
C ASN A 82 -0.56 -10.71 -3.15
N CYS A 83 -0.30 -10.36 -4.41
CA CYS A 83 0.33 -9.12 -4.82
C CYS A 83 -0.30 -7.86 -4.20
N TYR A 84 -1.64 -7.75 -4.14
CA TYR A 84 -2.29 -6.60 -3.50
C TYR A 84 -1.95 -6.46 -2.01
N TYR A 85 -2.15 -7.52 -1.22
CA TYR A 85 -1.92 -7.49 0.23
C TYR A 85 -0.44 -7.20 0.53
N ARG A 86 0.46 -7.76 -0.28
CA ARG A 86 1.89 -7.53 -0.18
C ARG A 86 2.28 -6.09 -0.54
N ALA A 87 1.73 -5.56 -1.64
CA ALA A 87 1.93 -4.18 -2.07
C ALA A 87 1.40 -3.18 -1.04
N PHE A 88 0.21 -3.45 -0.49
CA PHE A 88 -0.43 -2.67 0.56
C PHE A 88 0.45 -2.63 1.82
N LEU A 89 0.84 -3.79 2.34
CA LEU A 89 1.65 -3.89 3.56
C LEU A 89 2.99 -3.18 3.39
N TYR A 90 3.67 -3.43 2.28
CA TYR A 90 4.98 -2.85 2.00
C TYR A 90 4.88 -1.32 1.90
N SER A 91 3.92 -0.82 1.13
CA SER A 91 3.68 0.62 1.00
C SER A 91 3.32 1.27 2.34
N LEU A 92 2.48 0.60 3.14
CA LEU A 92 2.10 1.07 4.47
C LEU A 92 3.33 1.21 5.38
N CYS A 93 4.13 0.15 5.50
CA CYS A 93 5.34 0.16 6.32
C CYS A 93 6.34 1.22 5.87
N GLU A 94 6.60 1.37 4.57
CA GLU A 94 7.52 2.40 4.06
C GLU A 94 6.99 3.82 4.35
N LYS A 95 5.69 4.06 4.20
CA LYS A 95 5.08 5.37 4.48
C LYS A 95 5.10 5.68 5.98
N LEU A 96 4.93 4.69 6.84
CA LEU A 96 5.03 4.86 8.29
C LEU A 96 6.47 5.06 8.76
N LEU A 97 7.45 4.47 8.06
CA LEU A 97 8.87 4.60 8.37
C LEU A 97 9.47 5.97 7.96
N ARG A 98 9.06 6.52 6.80
CA ARG A 98 9.66 7.76 6.24
C ARG A 98 9.07 9.03 6.84
N ARG A 99 9.85 9.82 7.60
CA ARG A 99 9.34 11.10 8.15
C ARG A 99 8.83 12.06 7.06
N ASP A 100 7.69 12.72 7.28
CA ASP A 100 7.19 13.78 6.40
C ASP A 100 8.16 14.98 6.36
N THR A 101 9.07 14.97 5.38
CA THR A 101 10.05 16.04 5.17
C THR A 101 9.43 17.34 4.63
N SER A 102 8.15 17.31 4.24
CA SER A 102 7.44 18.45 3.64
C SER A 102 7.31 19.66 4.58
N LYS A 103 7.38 19.45 5.90
CA LYS A 103 7.33 20.53 6.90
C LYS A 103 8.69 21.19 7.15
N VAL A 104 9.81 20.54 6.81
CA VAL A 104 11.16 21.12 7.00
C VAL A 104 11.44 22.20 5.96
N LYS A 105 10.94 22.07 4.72
CA LYS A 105 11.13 23.06 3.64
C LYS A 105 10.45 24.42 3.90
N ARG A 106 9.38 24.48 4.71
CA ARG A 106 8.66 25.75 4.98
C ARG A 106 9.35 26.68 5.97
N LYS A 107 10.31 26.19 6.78
CA LYS A 107 10.94 26.99 7.85
C LYS A 107 12.27 27.65 7.45
N VAL A 108 12.85 27.29 6.30
CA VAL A 108 14.17 27.77 5.86
C VAL A 108 14.09 29.03 4.99
N THR A 109 12.92 29.42 4.46
CA THR A 109 12.81 30.54 3.52
C THR A 109 12.40 31.90 4.12
N SER A 110 12.34 32.05 5.46
CA SER A 110 12.02 33.34 6.09
C SER A 110 13.10 33.85 7.05
N LYS A 111 14.32 34.07 6.55
CA LYS A 111 15.29 35.00 7.16
C LYS A 111 16.46 35.31 6.22
N VAL A 112 16.19 36.06 5.16
CA VAL A 112 17.23 36.88 4.51
C VAL A 112 16.67 38.28 4.35
N SER A 113 17.03 39.15 5.29
CA SER A 113 17.07 40.60 5.11
C SER A 113 17.92 41.24 6.21
N SER A 114 18.99 41.92 5.76
CA SER A 114 19.57 43.14 6.34
C SER A 114 20.64 43.05 7.47
N THR A 115 21.90 42.93 7.03
CA THR A 115 23.11 43.73 7.35
C THR A 115 23.35 44.44 8.70
N ASN A 116 24.54 44.12 9.26
CA ASN A 116 25.62 44.96 9.82
C ASN A 116 25.64 45.50 11.28
N THR A 117 26.69 45.06 12.00
CA THR A 117 27.70 45.84 12.78
C THR A 117 27.87 45.40 14.25
N SER A 118 29.15 45.20 14.62
CA SER A 118 29.74 44.77 15.90
C SER A 118 29.29 45.53 17.15
N THR A 119 29.24 44.84 18.31
CA THR A 119 30.05 45.09 19.52
C THR A 119 29.62 44.19 20.70
N ASN A 120 30.60 43.86 21.55
CA ASN A 120 30.54 42.99 22.73
C ASN A 120 29.51 43.42 23.78
N THR A 121 28.88 42.47 24.49
CA THR A 121 28.93 42.34 25.97
C THR A 121 28.10 41.15 26.46
N SER A 122 28.68 40.39 27.39
CA SER A 122 28.08 39.32 28.17
C SER A 122 26.95 39.83 29.06
N THR A 123 25.79 39.16 29.05
CA THR A 123 24.87 39.09 30.21
C THR A 123 24.02 37.83 30.11
N ASP A 124 24.06 37.06 31.19
CA ASP A 124 23.21 35.90 31.46
C ASP A 124 21.73 36.24 31.32
N THR A 125 21.02 35.50 30.49
CA THR A 125 19.57 35.30 30.63
C THR A 125 19.25 33.85 30.27
N SER A 126 18.89 33.09 31.31
CA SER A 126 18.31 31.75 31.20
C SER A 126 16.98 31.85 30.44
N THR A 127 17.00 31.59 29.14
CA THR A 127 15.78 31.34 28.38
C THR A 127 15.49 29.86 28.40
N ASP A 128 14.50 29.49 29.21
CA ASP A 128 13.85 28.19 29.19
C ASP A 128 13.44 27.84 27.75
N ILE A 129 14.17 26.91 27.14
CA ILE A 129 13.74 26.24 25.92
C ILE A 129 12.66 25.25 26.35
N SER A 130 11.42 25.74 26.42
CA SER A 130 10.25 24.87 26.40
C SER A 130 10.28 24.11 25.07
N THR A 131 10.77 22.88 25.11
CA THR A 131 10.67 21.92 24.03
C THR A 131 9.20 21.56 23.86
N ASN A 132 8.51 22.29 22.98
CA ASN A 132 7.17 21.92 22.53
C ASN A 132 7.28 20.61 21.70
N SER A 133 7.21 19.46 22.37
CA SER A 133 7.21 18.12 21.79
C SER A 133 5.82 17.78 21.23
N GLY A 134 5.36 18.55 20.25
CA GLY A 134 4.16 18.20 19.49
C GLY A 134 4.42 16.92 18.71
N THR A 135 3.71 15.83 19.06
CA THR A 135 3.72 14.55 18.35
C THR A 135 3.39 14.80 16.88
N THR A 136 4.26 14.39 15.96
CA THR A 136 4.05 14.65 14.53
C THR A 136 2.78 13.92 14.04
N GLY A 137 2.08 14.44 13.02
CA GLY A 137 0.87 13.80 12.48
C GLY A 137 1.10 12.36 12.03
N GLN A 138 2.30 12.05 11.56
CA GLN A 138 2.71 10.70 11.22
C GLN A 138 2.96 9.80 12.43
N GLU A 139 3.55 10.33 13.51
CA GLU A 139 3.72 9.56 14.74
C GLU A 139 2.37 9.24 15.38
N LYS A 140 1.40 10.16 15.29
CA LYS A 140 0.00 9.87 15.67
C LYS A 140 -0.58 8.75 14.81
N GLU A 141 -0.36 8.80 13.50
CA GLU A 141 -0.89 7.82 12.55
C GLU A 141 -0.27 6.43 12.73
N LEU A 142 1.04 6.35 12.94
CA LEU A 142 1.73 5.11 13.32
C LEU A 142 1.14 4.53 14.61
N LYS A 143 0.94 5.34 15.65
CA LYS A 143 0.32 4.89 16.89
C LYS A 143 -1.12 4.40 16.67
N ARG A 144 -1.91 5.11 15.86
CA ARG A 144 -3.28 4.70 15.49
C ARG A 144 -3.29 3.32 14.85
N ILE A 145 -2.40 3.09 13.89
CA ILE A 145 -2.31 1.81 13.17
C ILE A 145 -1.79 0.70 14.09
N GLN A 146 -0.81 0.98 14.96
CA GLN A 146 -0.35 0.02 15.97
C GLN A 146 -1.48 -0.39 16.91
N THR A 147 -2.26 0.56 17.42
CA THR A 147 -3.41 0.26 18.27
C THR A 147 -4.43 -0.59 17.53
N TYR A 148 -4.77 -0.24 16.28
CA TYR A 148 -5.69 -1.02 15.46
C TYR A 148 -5.21 -2.47 15.25
N VAL A 149 -3.94 -2.65 14.88
CA VAL A 149 -3.34 -3.99 14.68
C VAL A 149 -3.36 -4.79 15.98
N ASN A 150 -3.00 -4.20 17.12
CA ASN A 150 -3.04 -4.88 18.42
C ASN A 150 -4.47 -5.35 18.78
N ASP A 151 -5.48 -4.52 18.53
CA ASP A 151 -6.88 -4.82 18.87
C ASP A 151 -7.56 -5.77 17.86
N SER A 152 -6.97 -5.93 16.66
CA SER A 152 -7.59 -6.63 15.54
C SER A 152 -7.84 -8.12 15.81
N LEU A 153 -7.02 -8.81 16.62
CA LEU A 153 -7.24 -10.22 16.99
C LEU A 153 -8.60 -10.42 17.68
N ALA A 154 -8.93 -9.56 18.63
CA ALA A 154 -10.21 -9.58 19.33
C ALA A 154 -11.39 -9.17 18.43
N GLU A 155 -11.13 -8.40 17.36
CA GLU A 155 -12.16 -8.06 16.38
C GLU A 155 -12.46 -9.23 15.44
N VAL A 156 -11.45 -9.85 14.85
CA VAL A 156 -11.63 -10.91 13.84
C VAL A 156 -12.24 -12.18 14.47
N THR A 157 -11.93 -12.49 15.73
CA THR A 157 -12.53 -13.62 16.46
C THR A 157 -14.06 -13.53 16.60
N LYS A 158 -14.62 -12.30 16.63
CA LYS A 158 -16.08 -12.09 16.63
C LYS A 158 -16.76 -12.54 15.32
N TYR A 159 -15.98 -12.68 14.24
CA TYR A 159 -16.45 -13.05 12.90
C TYR A 159 -16.07 -14.48 12.50
N GLY A 160 -15.85 -15.34 13.50
CA GLY A 160 -15.76 -16.80 13.30
C GLY A 160 -14.35 -17.34 13.08
N TYR A 161 -13.30 -16.54 13.33
CA TYR A 161 -11.93 -17.03 13.32
C TYR A 161 -11.53 -17.55 14.71
N ASP A 162 -10.95 -18.75 14.75
CA ASP A 162 -10.41 -19.33 15.97
C ASP A 162 -9.13 -18.61 16.40
N GLN A 163 -9.11 -18.07 17.62
CA GLN A 163 -7.98 -17.28 18.12
C GLN A 163 -6.67 -18.06 18.07
N PHE A 164 -6.66 -19.30 18.56
CA PHE A 164 -5.44 -20.11 18.65
C PHE A 164 -4.84 -20.38 17.26
N THR A 165 -5.68 -20.56 16.24
CA THR A 165 -5.24 -20.78 14.86
C THR A 165 -4.60 -19.54 14.24
N ILE A 166 -5.05 -18.34 14.63
CA ILE A 166 -4.65 -17.10 13.94
C ILE A 166 -3.65 -16.23 14.71
N GLU A 167 -3.48 -16.49 16.01
CA GLU A 167 -2.65 -15.71 16.94
C GLU A 167 -1.22 -15.54 16.42
N MET A 168 -0.61 -16.62 15.92
CA MET A 168 0.76 -16.53 15.39
C MET A 168 0.92 -15.56 14.20
N PHE A 169 -0.11 -15.40 13.36
CA PHE A 169 -0.07 -14.48 12.22
C PHE A 169 -0.34 -13.04 12.66
N HIS A 170 -1.17 -12.87 13.70
CA HIS A 170 -1.39 -11.58 14.35
C HIS A 170 -0.11 -11.08 15.02
N ASP A 171 0.55 -11.94 15.80
CA ASP A 171 1.79 -11.62 16.51
C ASP A 171 2.88 -11.15 15.54
N GLU A 172 3.02 -11.82 14.39
CA GLU A 172 3.99 -11.41 13.36
C GLU A 172 3.69 -10.00 12.80
N LEU A 173 2.42 -9.66 12.59
CA LEU A 173 2.04 -8.32 12.14
C LEU A 173 2.28 -7.26 13.24
N VAL A 174 2.02 -7.60 14.50
CA VAL A 174 2.33 -6.74 15.66
C VAL A 174 3.83 -6.48 15.77
N ASP A 175 4.65 -7.53 15.62
CA ASP A 175 6.11 -7.43 15.66
C ASP A 175 6.65 -6.58 14.52
N LEU A 176 6.11 -6.72 13.31
CA LEU A 176 6.45 -5.87 12.18
C LEU A 176 6.12 -4.39 12.45
N MET A 177 4.93 -4.09 13.00
CA MET A 177 4.56 -2.71 13.35
C MET A 177 5.44 -2.14 14.48
N THR A 178 5.81 -2.98 15.45
CA THR A 178 6.72 -2.61 16.54
C THR A 178 8.12 -2.30 16.01
N PHE A 179 8.62 -3.10 15.06
CA PHE A 179 9.86 -2.84 14.34
C PHE A 179 9.83 -1.49 13.62
N VAL A 180 8.78 -1.20 12.85
CA VAL A 180 8.62 0.09 12.15
C VAL A 180 8.64 1.27 13.13
N ALA A 181 7.99 1.14 14.28
CA ALA A 181 7.98 2.18 15.31
C ALA A 181 9.33 2.41 15.99
N ALA A 182 10.08 1.34 16.26
CA ALA A 182 11.43 1.42 16.80
C ALA A 182 12.37 2.14 15.83
N CYS A 183 12.33 1.79 14.54
CA CYS A 183 13.12 2.44 13.49
C CYS A 183 12.75 3.91 13.31
N SER A 184 11.47 4.28 13.46
CA SER A 184 10.98 5.65 13.34
C SER A 184 11.40 6.57 14.51
N SER A 185 11.66 6.00 15.69
CA SER A 185 12.01 6.75 16.90
C SER A 185 13.51 7.15 16.96
N ASN A 186 14.38 6.37 16.33
CA ASN A 186 15.85 6.53 16.40
C ASN A 186 16.45 7.63 15.49
N GLN A 187 15.60 8.46 14.86
CA GLN A 187 15.96 9.40 13.79
C GLN A 187 16.32 10.84 14.26
N ASN A 188 16.74 11.03 15.52
CA ASN A 188 16.82 12.37 16.16
C ASN A 188 18.21 13.08 16.08
N SER A 189 19.15 12.69 15.20
CA SER A 189 20.48 13.34 15.13
C SER A 189 20.98 13.63 13.71
N SER A 190 21.01 14.92 13.34
CA SER A 190 21.01 15.50 11.98
C SER A 190 22.13 15.12 10.99
N ILE A 191 23.20 14.44 11.40
CA ILE A 191 24.32 14.06 10.50
C ILE A 191 24.38 12.54 10.27
N LYS A 192 23.80 11.72 11.16
CA LYS A 192 23.69 10.25 11.00
C LYS A 192 22.33 9.81 10.43
N VAL A 193 21.41 10.74 10.21
CA VAL A 193 20.02 10.49 9.75
C VAL A 193 19.99 9.65 8.47
N ASN A 194 20.69 10.08 7.42
CA ASN A 194 20.55 9.45 6.11
C ASN A 194 21.08 8.00 6.08
N ALA A 195 22.17 7.69 6.80
CA ALA A 195 22.72 6.34 6.84
C ALA A 195 21.78 5.39 7.60
N ASN A 196 21.22 5.83 8.73
CA ASN A 196 20.27 5.05 9.51
C ASN A 196 18.91 4.88 8.79
N GLU A 197 18.45 5.88 8.03
CA GLU A 197 17.25 5.77 7.19
C GLU A 197 17.41 4.70 6.10
N ILE A 198 18.56 4.69 5.41
CA ILE A 198 18.86 3.68 4.39
C ILE A 198 18.93 2.29 5.03
N GLU A 199 19.67 2.13 6.12
CA GLU A 199 19.81 0.85 6.83
C GLU A 199 18.44 0.32 7.32
N ASN A 200 17.60 1.20 7.88
CA ASN A 200 16.26 0.79 8.34
C ASN A 200 15.35 0.41 7.16
N ALA A 201 15.45 1.10 6.03
CA ALA A 201 14.70 0.76 4.82
C ALA A 201 15.17 -0.58 4.22
N GLU A 202 16.47 -0.87 4.26
CA GLU A 202 17.04 -2.15 3.84
C GLU A 202 16.57 -3.30 4.75
N LYS A 203 16.63 -3.12 6.08
CA LYS A 203 16.11 -4.13 7.03
C LYS A 203 14.60 -4.37 6.87
N LEU A 204 13.82 -3.31 6.64
CA LEU A 204 12.39 -3.45 6.34
C LEU A 204 12.18 -4.25 5.04
N HIS A 205 12.98 -3.96 4.02
CA HIS A 205 12.93 -4.65 2.73
C HIS A 205 13.29 -6.14 2.85
N GLU A 206 14.32 -6.47 3.63
CA GLU A 206 14.70 -7.85 3.95
C GLU A 206 13.56 -8.58 4.64
N LYS A 207 13.02 -8.02 5.74
CA LYS A 207 11.89 -8.61 6.47
C LYS A 207 10.68 -8.89 5.58
N LEU A 208 10.29 -7.92 4.76
CA LEU A 208 9.15 -8.07 3.86
C LEU A 208 9.42 -8.99 2.66
N ASN A 209 10.66 -9.46 2.47
CA ASN A 209 11.03 -10.50 1.51
C ASN A 209 11.28 -11.87 2.17
N GLU A 210 11.06 -12.02 3.48
CA GLU A 210 11.15 -13.32 4.14
C GLU A 210 9.93 -14.19 3.79
N GLU A 211 10.15 -15.17 2.91
CA GLU A 211 9.17 -16.16 2.51
C GLU A 211 8.87 -17.19 3.61
N ASN A 212 7.61 -17.61 3.71
CA ASN A 212 7.11 -18.52 4.75
C ASN A 212 7.38 -18.02 6.18
N ALA A 213 7.48 -16.70 6.34
CA ALA A 213 7.70 -16.00 7.60
C ALA A 213 6.99 -14.63 7.53
N THR A 214 7.65 -13.55 7.95
CA THR A 214 7.10 -12.19 8.07
C THR A 214 6.14 -11.82 6.93
N SER A 215 6.59 -11.93 5.67
CA SER A 215 5.81 -11.46 4.51
C SER A 215 4.51 -12.24 4.31
N ASP A 216 4.58 -13.57 4.37
CA ASP A 216 3.42 -14.43 4.11
C ASP A 216 2.47 -14.49 5.31
N TYR A 217 3.00 -14.47 6.53
CA TYR A 217 2.20 -14.46 7.76
C TYR A 217 1.43 -13.16 7.93
N CYS A 218 2.10 -12.01 7.71
CA CYS A 218 1.40 -10.73 7.70
C CYS A 218 0.34 -10.68 6.59
N THR A 219 0.67 -11.17 5.38
CA THR A 219 -0.31 -11.22 4.27
C THR A 219 -1.53 -12.08 4.62
N TRP A 220 -1.31 -13.24 5.25
CA TRP A 220 -2.38 -14.11 5.70
C TRP A 220 -3.29 -13.40 6.70
N PHE A 221 -2.71 -12.69 7.67
CA PHE A 221 -3.51 -11.97 8.65
C PHE A 221 -4.25 -10.77 8.06
N LEU A 222 -3.68 -10.07 7.07
CA LEU A 222 -4.39 -9.01 6.32
C LEU A 222 -5.61 -9.55 5.56
N ARG A 223 -5.55 -10.79 5.04
CA ARG A 223 -6.73 -11.46 4.44
C ARG A 223 -7.81 -11.70 5.50
N VAL A 224 -7.44 -12.14 6.70
CA VAL A 224 -8.38 -12.33 7.82
C VAL A 224 -9.01 -11.00 8.24
N ILE A 225 -8.24 -9.92 8.38
CA ILE A 225 -8.77 -8.58 8.65
C ILE A 225 -9.78 -8.16 7.57
N THR A 226 -9.41 -8.33 6.30
CA THR A 226 -10.28 -7.99 5.15
C THR A 226 -11.59 -8.76 5.21
N SER A 227 -11.50 -10.05 5.45
CA SER A 227 -12.64 -10.95 5.49
C SER A 227 -13.56 -10.67 6.69
N ALA A 228 -12.99 -10.40 7.87
CA ALA A 228 -13.75 -9.96 9.04
C ALA A 228 -14.45 -8.61 8.79
N TYR A 229 -13.78 -7.67 8.14
CA TYR A 229 -14.35 -6.36 7.79
C TYR A 229 -15.52 -6.49 6.81
N LEU A 230 -15.41 -7.37 5.81
CA LEU A 230 -16.51 -7.69 4.90
C LEU A 230 -17.70 -8.30 5.66
N LYS A 231 -17.44 -9.27 6.54
CA LYS A 231 -18.48 -9.94 7.36
C LYS A 231 -19.17 -8.99 8.35
N LYS A 232 -18.45 -8.00 8.88
CA LYS A 232 -18.97 -6.96 9.78
C LYS A 232 -20.12 -6.15 9.17
N ASP A 233 -20.06 -5.89 7.88
CA ASP A 233 -21.08 -5.14 7.14
C ASP A 233 -21.55 -5.92 5.90
N ALA A 234 -21.88 -7.20 6.10
CA ALA A 234 -22.22 -8.10 5.02
C ALA A 234 -23.40 -7.60 4.17
N GLY A 235 -24.37 -6.90 4.79
CA GLY A 235 -25.52 -6.32 4.12
C GLY A 235 -25.14 -5.22 3.11
N ARG A 236 -24.10 -4.42 3.39
CA ARG A 236 -23.56 -3.47 2.41
C ARG A 236 -22.79 -4.19 1.32
N PHE A 237 -21.91 -5.12 1.70
CA PHE A 237 -20.94 -5.71 0.78
C PHE A 237 -21.53 -6.70 -0.22
N VAL A 238 -22.64 -7.37 0.13
CA VAL A 238 -23.30 -8.34 -0.76
C VAL A 238 -23.70 -7.72 -2.11
N HIS A 239 -24.01 -6.42 -2.14
CA HIS A 239 -24.41 -5.71 -3.36
C HIS A 239 -23.26 -5.42 -4.33
N PHE A 240 -22.01 -5.58 -3.89
CA PHE A 240 -20.81 -5.42 -4.72
C PHE A 240 -20.25 -6.75 -5.21
N LEU A 241 -20.89 -7.88 -4.87
CA LEU A 241 -20.50 -9.19 -5.37
C LEU A 241 -21.10 -9.37 -6.77
N ASP A 242 -20.31 -9.06 -7.80
CA ASP A 242 -20.74 -9.10 -9.20
C ASP A 242 -20.86 -10.53 -9.77
N ASP A 243 -20.29 -11.53 -9.09
CA ASP A 243 -20.28 -12.91 -9.55
C ASP A 243 -21.53 -13.67 -9.03
N PRO A 244 -22.36 -14.23 -9.92
CA PRO A 244 -23.61 -14.90 -9.57
C PRO A 244 -23.41 -16.16 -8.73
N ASN A 245 -22.18 -16.66 -8.56
CA ASN A 245 -21.88 -17.81 -7.70
C ASN A 245 -21.79 -17.42 -6.21
N TYR A 246 -21.76 -16.13 -5.89
CA TYR A 246 -21.62 -15.61 -4.53
C TYR A 246 -22.87 -14.85 -4.09
N PHE A 247 -23.75 -15.56 -3.37
CA PHE A 247 -25.01 -15.00 -2.86
C PHE A 247 -24.89 -14.37 -1.47
N ASP A 248 -23.78 -14.61 -0.78
CA ASP A 248 -23.53 -14.10 0.56
C ASP A 248 -22.03 -13.84 0.79
N VAL A 249 -21.76 -12.85 1.64
CA VAL A 249 -20.40 -12.40 1.95
C VAL A 249 -19.56 -13.47 2.66
N PRO A 250 -20.07 -14.23 3.66
CA PRO A 250 -19.31 -15.33 4.27
C PRO A 250 -18.79 -16.37 3.26
N THR A 251 -19.61 -16.80 2.30
CA THR A 251 -19.23 -17.75 1.25
C THR A 251 -18.17 -17.16 0.31
N PHE A 252 -18.34 -15.88 -0.07
CA PHE A 252 -17.33 -15.15 -0.86
C PHE A 252 -15.98 -15.10 -0.12
N CYS A 253 -16.02 -14.70 1.16
CA CYS A 253 -14.85 -14.65 2.02
C CYS A 253 -14.10 -15.99 2.07
N GLN A 254 -14.81 -17.09 2.31
CA GLN A 254 -14.22 -18.43 2.42
C GLN A 254 -13.53 -18.88 1.12
N ARG A 255 -14.01 -18.42 -0.04
CA ARG A 255 -13.56 -18.90 -1.36
C ARG A 255 -12.58 -17.96 -2.05
N GLU A 256 -12.69 -16.65 -1.85
CA GLU A 256 -11.95 -15.63 -2.61
C GLU A 256 -11.10 -14.69 -1.74
N VAL A 257 -11.26 -14.71 -0.41
CA VAL A 257 -10.52 -13.81 0.48
C VAL A 257 -9.58 -14.58 1.40
N ASP A 258 -10.14 -15.52 2.17
CA ASP A 258 -9.42 -16.30 3.19
C ASP A 258 -8.28 -17.16 2.61
N PRO A 259 -8.45 -17.83 1.44
CA PRO A 259 -7.37 -18.65 0.89
C PRO A 259 -6.21 -17.81 0.36
N MET A 260 -4.98 -18.24 0.63
CA MET A 260 -3.77 -17.66 0.04
C MET A 260 -3.75 -17.86 -1.48
N GLY A 261 -3.15 -16.90 -2.19
CA GLY A 261 -3.01 -16.95 -3.64
C GLY A 261 -4.29 -16.62 -4.43
N LYS A 262 -5.40 -16.27 -3.75
CA LYS A 262 -6.60 -15.75 -4.41
C LYS A 262 -6.46 -14.28 -4.75
N GLU A 263 -6.82 -13.94 -5.98
CA GLU A 263 -6.77 -12.57 -6.50
C GLU A 263 -7.57 -11.60 -5.63
N CYS A 264 -7.10 -10.35 -5.56
CA CYS A 264 -7.74 -9.30 -4.80
C CYS A 264 -8.50 -8.34 -5.72
N GLY A 265 -9.83 -8.40 -5.67
CA GLY A 265 -10.73 -7.50 -6.41
C GLY A 265 -11.02 -6.20 -5.66
N MET A 266 -11.77 -5.30 -6.30
CA MET A 266 -12.09 -3.97 -5.76
C MET A 266 -12.79 -4.02 -4.39
N VAL A 267 -13.61 -5.03 -4.14
CA VAL A 267 -14.33 -5.21 -2.86
C VAL A 267 -13.37 -5.47 -1.70
N GLN A 268 -12.38 -6.34 -1.91
CA GLN A 268 -11.31 -6.59 -0.93
C GLN A 268 -10.41 -5.36 -0.75
N VAL A 269 -10.08 -4.65 -1.83
CA VAL A 269 -9.31 -3.38 -1.77
C VAL A 269 -10.01 -2.37 -0.88
N LEU A 270 -11.30 -2.13 -1.14
CA LEU A 270 -12.12 -1.20 -0.36
C LEU A 270 -12.17 -1.60 1.11
N ALA A 271 -12.47 -2.86 1.41
CA ALA A 271 -12.58 -3.36 2.77
C ALA A 271 -11.28 -3.17 3.55
N LEU A 272 -10.13 -3.53 2.97
CA LEU A 272 -8.84 -3.38 3.66
C LEU A 272 -8.47 -1.91 3.86
N ALA A 273 -8.71 -1.05 2.86
CA ALA A 273 -8.44 0.38 2.96
C ALA A 273 -9.30 1.05 4.05
N GLU A 274 -10.59 0.71 4.13
CA GLU A 274 -11.50 1.20 5.17
C GLU A 274 -11.15 0.61 6.55
N ALA A 275 -10.76 -0.66 6.63
CA ALA A 275 -10.34 -1.32 7.87
C ALA A 275 -9.14 -0.61 8.52
N PHE A 276 -8.11 -0.32 7.73
CA PHE A 276 -6.93 0.40 8.19
C PHE A 276 -7.14 1.92 8.28
N GLY A 277 -8.23 2.47 7.74
CA GLY A 277 -8.48 3.90 7.69
C GLY A 277 -7.46 4.67 6.85
N VAL A 278 -6.95 4.06 5.78
CA VAL A 278 -5.94 4.63 4.87
C VAL A 278 -6.56 4.93 3.51
N ARG A 279 -5.88 5.76 2.72
CA ARG A 279 -6.23 6.01 1.32
C ARG A 279 -5.42 5.08 0.42
N VAL A 280 -6.09 4.41 -0.50
CA VAL A 280 -5.45 3.60 -1.55
C VAL A 280 -5.85 4.16 -2.91
N GLU A 281 -4.88 4.57 -3.70
CA GLU A 281 -5.04 5.07 -5.07
C GLU A 281 -4.47 4.04 -6.05
N ILE A 282 -5.29 3.60 -7.02
CA ILE A 282 -4.90 2.59 -8.01
C ILE A 282 -4.99 3.21 -9.39
N GLU A 283 -3.85 3.22 -10.09
CA GLU A 283 -3.72 3.54 -11.50
C GLU A 283 -3.95 2.28 -12.36
N TYR A 284 -4.87 2.31 -13.31
CA TYR A 284 -5.25 1.14 -14.10
C TYR A 284 -4.56 1.15 -15.46
N LEU A 285 -3.57 0.30 -15.62
CA LEU A 285 -2.90 0.02 -16.89
C LEU A 285 -3.40 -1.31 -17.45
N ASP A 286 -4.58 -1.28 -18.07
CA ASP A 286 -5.33 -2.46 -18.51
C ASP A 286 -5.44 -2.60 -20.04
N GLY A 287 -4.76 -1.73 -20.79
CA GLY A 287 -4.80 -1.70 -22.25
C GLY A 287 -5.99 -0.92 -22.82
N ASN A 288 -6.82 -0.29 -21.97
CA ASN A 288 -7.80 0.69 -22.43
C ASN A 288 -7.13 2.01 -22.82
N ALA A 289 -7.80 2.77 -23.70
CA ALA A 289 -7.32 4.08 -24.09
C ALA A 289 -7.38 5.05 -22.89
N LEU A 290 -6.45 6.01 -22.86
CA LEU A 290 -6.47 7.06 -21.84
C LEU A 290 -7.75 7.89 -21.95
N LEU A 291 -8.25 8.33 -20.79
CA LEU A 291 -9.38 9.21 -20.63
C LEU A 291 -9.03 10.65 -21.01
N ASN A 292 -10.06 11.51 -21.10
CA ASN A 292 -9.93 12.95 -21.37
C ASN A 292 -9.13 13.25 -22.64
N ASP A 293 -9.54 12.64 -23.76
CA ASP A 293 -8.89 12.76 -25.07
C ASP A 293 -7.41 12.34 -25.07
N GLY A 294 -7.10 11.22 -24.40
CA GLY A 294 -5.76 10.65 -24.40
C GLY A 294 -4.81 11.20 -23.35
N LYS A 295 -5.31 11.84 -22.28
CA LYS A 295 -4.49 12.62 -21.34
C LYS A 295 -4.29 11.99 -19.98
N VAL A 296 -5.22 11.15 -19.52
CA VAL A 296 -5.24 10.67 -18.13
C VAL A 296 -5.53 9.18 -18.09
N LEU A 297 -4.80 8.44 -17.27
CA LEU A 297 -5.09 7.03 -17.00
C LEU A 297 -6.29 6.90 -16.05
N MET A 298 -7.04 5.79 -16.14
CA MET A 298 -8.11 5.54 -15.17
C MET A 298 -7.50 5.36 -13.78
N ARG A 299 -8.01 6.13 -12.80
CA ARG A 299 -7.58 6.06 -11.40
C ARG A 299 -8.79 5.89 -10.50
N HIS A 300 -8.73 4.93 -9.58
CA HIS A 300 -9.71 4.79 -8.51
C HIS A 300 -9.07 5.03 -7.13
N THR A 301 -9.83 5.66 -6.24
CA THR A 301 -9.43 5.93 -4.86
C THR A 301 -10.37 5.19 -3.90
N PHE A 302 -9.80 4.50 -2.92
CA PHE A 302 -10.50 3.69 -1.93
C PHE A 302 -10.14 4.14 -0.51
N GLY A 303 -11.03 3.88 0.44
CA GLY A 303 -10.82 4.14 1.85
C GLY A 303 -10.96 5.62 2.23
N ALA A 304 -10.06 6.09 3.09
CA ALA A 304 -10.14 7.42 3.68
C ALA A 304 -10.20 8.53 2.61
N ASP A 305 -11.17 9.44 2.77
CA ASP A 305 -11.40 10.59 1.88
C ASP A 305 -11.81 10.27 0.42
N ALA A 306 -12.15 9.02 0.06
CA ALA A 306 -12.63 8.66 -1.28
C ALA A 306 -13.93 9.38 -1.70
N GLY A 307 -14.69 9.92 -0.74
CA GLY A 307 -15.90 10.73 -0.97
C GLY A 307 -15.71 12.25 -0.95
N VAL A 308 -14.49 12.76 -0.71
CA VAL A 308 -14.25 14.21 -0.57
C VAL A 308 -14.04 14.90 -1.93
N GLU A 309 -13.59 14.18 -2.96
CA GLU A 309 -13.44 14.74 -4.31
C GLU A 309 -14.80 15.10 -4.94
N ALA A 310 -15.86 14.34 -4.65
CA ALA A 310 -17.22 14.64 -5.13
C ALA A 310 -17.87 15.86 -4.44
N LYS A 311 -17.39 16.26 -3.25
CA LYS A 311 -17.94 17.40 -2.49
C LYS A 311 -17.16 18.71 -2.67
N ARG A 312 -15.92 18.67 -3.16
CA ARG A 312 -15.13 19.90 -3.41
C ARG A 312 -15.63 20.72 -4.60
N SER A 313 -16.51 20.17 -5.44
CA SER A 313 -17.13 20.90 -6.55
C SER A 313 -18.41 21.64 -6.18
N ASN A 314 -19.05 21.36 -5.03
CA ASN A 314 -20.32 22.00 -4.63
C ASN A 314 -20.50 22.05 -3.11
N SER A 315 -19.85 23.00 -2.42
CA SER A 315 -20.41 23.73 -1.26
C SER A 315 -19.31 24.54 -0.56
N SER A 316 -19.33 25.85 -0.77
CA SER A 316 -18.93 26.78 0.28
C SER A 316 -20.03 26.72 1.32
N GLU A 317 -19.78 26.13 2.49
CA GLU A 317 -20.47 26.53 3.73
C GLU A 317 -19.78 25.95 4.96
N HIS A 318 -19.75 26.79 5.98
CA HIS A 318 -19.08 26.60 7.26
C HIS A 318 -19.62 25.39 8.04
N ALA A 319 -18.74 24.44 8.35
CA ALA A 319 -18.83 23.64 9.56
C ALA A 319 -17.42 23.53 10.14
N ASN A 320 -17.19 24.35 11.16
CA ASN A 320 -15.98 24.38 11.97
C ASN A 320 -16.14 23.28 13.03
N ASP A 321 -15.88 22.03 12.64
CA ASP A 321 -15.77 20.92 13.57
C ASP A 321 -14.33 20.41 13.49
N GLY A 322 -13.72 20.17 14.65
CA GLY A 322 -12.27 19.99 14.81
C GLY A 322 -11.70 18.88 13.93
N LYS A 323 -11.31 19.22 12.71
CA LYS A 323 -10.71 18.28 11.76
C LYS A 323 -9.25 18.08 12.16
N ASP A 324 -8.96 16.92 12.74
CA ASP A 324 -7.58 16.48 12.96
C ASP A 324 -6.85 16.57 11.61
N ASP A 325 -5.84 17.44 11.55
CA ASP A 325 -5.12 17.83 10.33
C ASP A 325 -4.16 16.72 9.87
N SER A 326 -4.42 15.46 10.28
CA SER A 326 -3.70 14.27 9.84
C SER A 326 -4.31 13.78 8.54
N ASN A 327 -3.70 14.19 7.43
CA ASN A 327 -3.98 13.58 6.14
C ASN A 327 -3.71 12.06 6.25
N PRO A 328 -4.65 11.19 5.85
CA PRO A 328 -4.46 9.74 5.98
C PRO A 328 -3.25 9.27 5.19
N VAL A 329 -2.67 8.12 5.57
CA VAL A 329 -1.61 7.48 4.76
C VAL A 329 -2.15 7.24 3.36
N ASN A 330 -1.42 7.71 2.34
CA ASN A 330 -1.74 7.47 0.93
C ASN A 330 -0.82 6.40 0.34
N ILE A 331 -1.42 5.29 -0.09
CA ILE A 331 -0.79 4.18 -0.79
C ILE A 331 -1.14 4.29 -2.27
N THR A 332 -0.14 4.31 -3.14
CA THR A 332 -0.36 4.42 -4.59
C THR A 332 0.13 3.15 -5.29
N LEU A 333 -0.76 2.47 -5.99
CA LEU A 333 -0.51 1.20 -6.64
C LEU A 333 -0.77 1.31 -8.15
N LEU A 334 -0.11 0.46 -8.91
CA LEU A 334 -0.38 0.21 -10.33
C LEU A 334 -1.15 -1.11 -10.43
N TYR A 335 -2.34 -1.08 -11.01
CA TYR A 335 -3.03 -2.29 -11.44
C TYR A 335 -2.71 -2.57 -12.91
N ARG A 336 -2.35 -3.82 -13.17
CA ARG A 336 -2.32 -4.44 -14.50
C ARG A 336 -3.27 -5.63 -14.44
N PRO A 337 -3.79 -6.16 -15.56
CA PRO A 337 -4.75 -7.26 -15.51
C PRO A 337 -4.26 -8.42 -14.63
N GLY A 338 -4.93 -8.63 -13.49
CA GLY A 338 -4.60 -9.65 -12.49
C GLY A 338 -3.41 -9.35 -11.56
N HIS A 339 -2.84 -8.14 -11.55
CA HIS A 339 -1.59 -7.87 -10.84
C HIS A 339 -1.46 -6.45 -10.27
N TYR A 340 -0.80 -6.31 -9.13
CA TYR A 340 -0.56 -5.03 -8.45
C TYR A 340 0.93 -4.79 -8.20
N ASP A 341 1.41 -3.60 -8.55
CA ASP A 341 2.74 -3.07 -8.21
C ASP A 341 2.63 -1.78 -7.39
N ILE A 342 3.74 -1.30 -6.83
CA ILE A 342 3.78 -0.05 -6.05
C ILE A 342 4.33 1.10 -6.90
N LEU A 343 3.71 2.28 -6.85
CA LEU A 343 4.14 3.50 -7.54
C LEU A 343 4.66 4.56 -6.54
N TYR A 344 5.66 5.35 -6.96
CA TYR A 344 6.32 6.37 -6.13
C TYR A 344 6.49 7.74 -6.79
#